data_AF-R1FUB7-F1
#
_entry.id   AF-R1FUB7-F1
#
_cell.length_a   1.000
_cell.length_b   1.000
_cell.length_c   1.000
_cell.angle_alpha   90.00
_cell.angle_beta   90.00
_cell.angle_gamma   90.00
#
_symmetry.space_group_name_H-M   'P 1'
#
loop_
_entity.id
_entity.type
_entity.pdbx_description
1 polymer ?
#
loop_
_entity_poly.entity_id
_entity_poly.type
_entity_poly.pdbx_seq_one_letter_code
_entity_poly.pdbx_strand_id
1 'polypeptide(L)'
;MDREKIILNILFLVFSIPVIYLIYYSYSTYFVGNKMVNPENIYNLYISNFSVNGNYFSFNVNNPNNYSVEIYFSYLGLKNSYQTSSIITSGNFLQNIYIIQPESHITLQYNFELDDQTRLTILQWEKLGGILYLTLYYSSVENNSISGIINYQVEKS
;
A
#
# COMPACT_ATOMS: atom_id res chain seq x y z
N MET A 1 43.98 -26.33 -33.61
CA MET A 1 43.25 -25.37 -32.77
C MET A 1 44.27 -24.68 -31.90
N ASP A 2 44.55 -23.41 -32.17
CA ASP A 2 45.75 -22.75 -31.69
C ASP A 2 45.68 -22.52 -30.18
N ARG A 3 46.77 -22.84 -29.49
CA ARG A 3 46.90 -22.77 -28.02
C ARG A 3 46.46 -21.42 -27.45
N GLU A 4 46.68 -20.35 -28.21
CA GLU A 4 46.26 -18.99 -27.90
C GLU A 4 44.73 -18.81 -27.87
N LYS A 5 43.99 -19.46 -28.78
CA LYS A 5 42.51 -19.44 -28.76
C LYS A 5 41.96 -20.17 -27.54
N ILE A 6 42.62 -21.24 -27.11
CA ILE A 6 42.25 -21.98 -25.88
C ILE A 6 42.48 -21.10 -24.65
N ILE A 7 43.63 -20.42 -24.56
CA ILE A 7 43.95 -19.51 -23.46
C ILE A 7 42.96 -18.34 -23.40
N LEU A 8 42.64 -17.74 -24.55
CA LEU A 8 41.69 -16.63 -24.65
C LEU A 8 40.28 -17.04 -24.19
N ASN A 9 39.83 -18.23 -24.58
CA ASN A 9 38.53 -18.76 -24.18
C ASN A 9 38.47 -19.06 -22.66
N ILE A 10 39.56 -19.56 -22.08
CA ILE A 10 39.65 -19.78 -20.63
C ILE A 10 39.61 -18.46 -19.87
N LEU A 11 40.35 -17.44 -20.32
CA LEU A 11 40.33 -16.11 -19.72
C LEU A 11 38.94 -15.48 -19.82
N PHE A 12 38.26 -15.62 -20.95
CA PHE A 12 36.89 -15.15 -21.12
C PHE A 12 35.94 -15.82 -20.13
N LEU A 13 36.01 -17.15 -19.98
CA LEU A 13 35.17 -17.89 -19.03
C LEU A 13 35.43 -17.48 -17.57
N VAL A 14 36.70 -17.31 -17.20
CA VAL A 14 37.09 -16.88 -15.84
C VAL A 14 36.56 -15.48 -15.53
N PHE A 15 36.43 -14.59 -16.52
CA PHE A 15 35.82 -13.28 -16.34
C PHE A 15 34.29 -13.30 -16.40
N SER A 16 33.70 -14.08 -17.31
CA SER A 16 32.25 -14.07 -17.53
C SER A 16 31.48 -14.78 -16.43
N ILE A 17 32.00 -15.89 -15.89
CA ILE A 17 31.29 -16.70 -14.88
C ILE A 17 31.04 -15.89 -13.59
N PRO A 18 32.02 -15.19 -13.00
CA PRO A 18 31.78 -14.36 -11.82
C PRO A 18 30.78 -13.23 -12.06
N VAL A 19 30.83 -12.59 -13.23
CA VAL A 19 29.91 -11.50 -13.60
C VAL A 19 28.48 -12.01 -13.75
N ILE A 20 28.28 -13.14 -14.44
CA ILE A 20 26.97 -13.78 -14.57
C ILE A 20 26.43 -14.21 -13.20
N TYR A 21 27.31 -14.77 -12.35
CA TYR A 21 26.94 -15.15 -10.98
C TYR A 21 26.50 -13.94 -10.15
N LEU A 22 27.23 -12.82 -10.21
CA LEU A 22 26.87 -11.58 -9.51
C LEU A 22 25.55 -11.01 -9.99
N ILE A 23 25.30 -10.99 -11.31
CA ILE A 23 24.02 -10.56 -11.88
C ILE A 23 22.89 -11.46 -11.37
N TYR A 24 23.04 -12.78 -11.47
CA TYR A 24 22.05 -13.73 -10.97
C TYR A 24 21.80 -13.56 -9.47
N TYR A 25 22.86 -13.44 -8.67
CA TYR A 25 22.77 -13.25 -7.23
C TYR A 25 22.03 -11.96 -6.89
N SER A 26 22.37 -10.83 -7.53
CA SER A 26 21.67 -9.56 -7.36
C SER A 26 20.19 -9.65 -7.74
N TYR A 27 19.83 -10.28 -8.85
CA TYR A 27 18.42 -10.48 -9.23
C TYR A 27 17.67 -11.39 -8.25
N SER A 28 18.31 -12.47 -7.78
CA SER A 28 17.69 -13.42 -6.85
C SER A 28 17.48 -12.84 -5.44
N THR A 29 18.34 -11.93 -5.01
CA THR A 29 18.27 -11.31 -3.67
C THR A 29 17.41 -10.04 -3.65
N TYR A 30 17.28 -9.30 -4.76
CA TYR A 30 16.40 -8.13 -4.85
C TYR A 30 14.90 -8.47 -4.77
N PHE A 31 14.51 -9.72 -5.06
CA PHE A 31 13.12 -10.17 -5.06
C PHE A 31 12.79 -11.18 -3.96
N VAL A 32 13.58 -11.25 -2.88
CA VAL A 32 13.12 -11.88 -1.63
C VAL A 32 12.25 -10.85 -0.89
N GLY A 33 11.14 -10.45 -1.52
CA GLY A 33 10.07 -9.81 -0.78
C GLY A 33 9.59 -10.84 0.23
N ASN A 34 9.71 -10.54 1.52
CA ASN A 34 9.00 -11.31 2.54
C ASN A 34 7.56 -11.46 2.04
N LYS A 35 7.13 -12.69 1.79
CA LYS A 35 5.74 -12.98 1.46
C LYS A 35 4.95 -12.60 2.71
N MET A 36 4.59 -11.33 2.84
CA MET A 36 3.64 -10.87 3.83
C MET A 36 2.35 -11.58 3.45
N VAL A 37 2.06 -12.66 4.18
CA VAL A 37 0.71 -13.23 4.23
C VAL A 37 -0.18 -12.05 4.51
N ASN A 38 -1.08 -11.74 3.57
CA ASN A 38 -1.94 -10.56 3.61
C ASN A 38 -2.51 -10.43 5.02
N PRO A 39 -1.98 -9.51 5.84
CA PRO A 39 -2.29 -9.60 7.25
C PRO A 39 -3.70 -9.09 7.41
N GLU A 40 -4.60 -10.02 7.74
CA GLU A 40 -5.96 -9.68 8.10
C GLU A 40 -5.94 -8.63 9.23
N ASN A 41 -7.06 -7.94 9.40
CA ASN A 41 -7.20 -6.88 10.38
C ASN A 41 -7.12 -7.41 11.83
N ILE A 42 -5.91 -7.72 12.31
CA ILE A 42 -5.63 -8.33 13.62
C ILE A 42 -6.22 -7.49 14.77
N TYR A 43 -6.20 -6.17 14.62
CA TYR A 43 -6.73 -5.23 15.62
C TYR A 43 -8.22 -4.90 15.43
N ASN A 44 -8.92 -5.58 14.51
CA ASN A 44 -10.35 -5.37 14.26
C ASN A 44 -10.72 -3.88 14.06
N LEU A 45 -9.80 -3.08 13.50
CA LEU A 45 -10.00 -1.66 13.24
C LEU A 45 -11.02 -1.48 12.14
N TYR A 46 -11.93 -0.52 12.27
CA TYR A 46 -12.96 -0.34 11.24
C TYR A 46 -13.15 1.12 10.86
N ILE A 47 -13.59 1.33 9.64
CA ILE A 47 -13.86 2.66 9.10
C ILE A 47 -15.35 2.98 9.28
N SER A 48 -15.65 4.21 9.69
CA SER A 48 -17.02 4.73 9.80
C SER A 48 -17.08 6.18 9.32
N ASN A 49 -18.30 6.71 9.17
CA ASN A 49 -18.56 8.12 8.87
C ASN A 49 -17.81 8.65 7.63
N PHE A 50 -17.75 7.84 6.57
CA PHE A 50 -17.17 8.29 5.31
C PHE A 50 -18.03 9.40 4.70
N SER A 51 -17.41 10.52 4.34
CA SER A 51 -18.07 11.63 3.68
C SER A 51 -17.15 12.24 2.62
N VAL A 52 -17.76 12.75 1.55
CA VAL A 52 -17.07 13.52 0.51
C VAL A 52 -17.64 14.93 0.56
N ASN A 53 -16.77 15.94 0.58
CA ASN A 53 -17.19 17.33 0.52
C ASN A 53 -16.15 18.15 -0.27
N GLY A 54 -16.55 18.70 -1.41
CA GLY A 54 -15.66 19.44 -2.30
C GLY A 54 -14.47 18.57 -2.76
N ASN A 55 -13.26 19.04 -2.48
CA ASN A 55 -12.01 18.38 -2.89
C ASN A 55 -11.41 17.46 -1.81
N TYR A 56 -12.18 17.09 -0.79
CA TYR A 56 -11.72 16.18 0.23
C TYR A 56 -12.75 15.12 0.57
N PHE A 57 -12.26 13.98 1.03
CA PHE A 57 -13.09 13.01 1.73
C PHE A 57 -12.53 12.80 3.14
N SER A 58 -13.42 12.51 4.08
CA SER A 58 -13.08 12.26 5.46
C SER A 58 -13.74 10.98 5.95
N PHE A 59 -13.12 10.34 6.92
CA PHE A 59 -13.62 9.12 7.54
C PHE A 59 -13.00 8.94 8.92
N ASN A 60 -13.68 8.17 9.76
CA ASN A 60 -13.17 7.80 11.08
C ASN A 60 -12.49 6.43 10.99
N VAL A 61 -11.31 6.31 11.60
CA VAL A 61 -10.69 5.01 11.91
C VAL A 61 -10.95 4.75 13.39
N ASN A 62 -11.63 3.65 13.68
CA ASN A 62 -12.09 3.31 15.02
C ASN A 62 -11.23 2.19 15.58
N ASN A 63 -10.79 2.36 16.82
CA ASN A 63 -10.08 1.36 17.60
C ASN A 63 -11.04 0.78 18.66
N PRO A 64 -11.61 -0.41 18.44
CA PRO A 64 -12.46 -1.06 19.42
C PRO A 64 -11.67 -1.75 20.55
N ASN A 65 -10.33 -1.75 20.50
CA ASN A 65 -9.52 -2.43 21.49
C ASN A 65 -9.37 -1.59 22.76
N ASN A 66 -9.03 -2.28 23.85
CA ASN A 66 -8.73 -1.69 25.16
C ASN A 66 -7.27 -1.22 25.32
N TYR A 67 -6.51 -1.16 24.22
CA TYR A 67 -5.15 -0.61 24.16
C TYR A 67 -5.02 0.37 22.99
N SER A 68 -4.07 1.31 23.11
CA SER A 68 -3.79 2.27 22.05
C SER A 68 -3.15 1.57 20.86
N VAL A 69 -3.52 1.99 19.66
CA VAL A 69 -2.93 1.49 18.41
C VAL A 69 -2.28 2.66 17.70
N GLU A 70 -0.98 2.57 17.54
CA GLU A 70 -0.22 3.51 16.73
C GLU A 70 -0.20 3.00 15.29
N ILE A 71 -0.63 3.85 14.37
CA ILE A 71 -0.85 3.49 12.98
C ILE A 71 -0.04 4.40 12.08
N TYR A 72 0.82 3.77 11.29
CA TYR A 72 1.37 4.38 10.10
C TYR A 72 0.46 4.12 8.90
N PHE A 73 -0.11 5.18 8.34
CA PHE A 73 -0.92 5.11 7.14
C PHE A 73 -0.04 5.40 5.91
N SER A 74 0.28 4.33 5.17
CA SER A 74 1.18 4.42 4.01
C SER A 74 0.46 4.45 2.67
N TYR A 75 -0.79 4.00 2.63
CA TYR A 75 -1.45 3.59 1.41
C TYR A 75 -2.95 3.80 1.46
N LEU A 76 -3.48 4.29 0.34
CA LEU A 76 -4.91 4.39 0.06
C LEU A 76 -5.19 3.75 -1.31
N GLY A 77 -6.09 2.77 -1.33
CA GLY A 77 -6.62 2.17 -2.56
C GLY A 77 -8.06 2.61 -2.78
N LEU A 78 -8.36 3.15 -3.95
CA LEU A 78 -9.71 3.52 -4.38
C LEU A 78 -10.11 2.76 -5.63
N LYS A 79 -11.28 2.13 -5.61
CA LYS A 79 -11.85 1.46 -6.80
C LYS A 79 -13.34 1.75 -6.89
N ASN A 80 -13.79 2.21 -8.04
CA ASN A 80 -15.21 2.37 -8.36
C ASN A 80 -15.72 1.17 -9.18
N SER A 81 -16.96 0.72 -8.96
CA SER A 81 -17.67 -0.30 -9.77
C SER A 81 -17.56 -0.13 -11.28
N TYR A 82 -17.42 1.09 -11.78
CA TYR A 82 -17.37 1.38 -13.23
C TYR A 82 -15.97 1.36 -13.83
N GLN A 83 -14.91 1.23 -13.02
CA GLN A 83 -13.53 1.17 -13.49
C GLN A 83 -12.90 -0.21 -13.18
N THR A 84 -12.15 -0.74 -14.14
CA THR A 84 -11.38 -1.98 -13.96
C THR A 84 -10.09 -1.77 -13.17
N SER A 85 -9.53 -0.56 -13.22
CA SER A 85 -8.30 -0.18 -12.50
C SER A 85 -8.62 0.39 -11.13
N SER A 86 -7.95 -0.12 -10.10
CA SER A 86 -7.87 0.56 -8.80
C SER A 86 -6.88 1.72 -8.90
N ILE A 87 -7.24 2.88 -8.39
CA ILE A 87 -6.28 3.95 -8.14
C ILE A 87 -5.55 3.60 -6.85
N ILE A 88 -4.24 3.60 -6.96
CA ILE A 88 -3.34 3.34 -5.87
C ILE A 88 -2.55 4.61 -5.65
N THR A 89 -2.84 5.29 -4.56
CA THR A 89 -2.04 6.42 -4.14
C THR A 89 -1.13 5.95 -3.02
N SER A 90 0.15 5.78 -3.35
CA SER A 90 1.21 5.47 -2.40
C SER A 90 2.12 6.69 -2.23
N GLY A 91 2.47 7.01 -0.98
CA GLY A 91 3.51 7.99 -0.68
C GLY A 91 3.02 9.15 0.17
N ASN A 92 3.79 9.46 1.22
CA ASN A 92 3.68 10.61 2.14
C ASN A 92 2.26 11.07 2.53
N PHE A 93 1.27 10.17 2.44
CA PHE A 93 -0.14 10.46 2.66
C PHE A 93 -0.34 11.11 4.02
N LEU A 94 0.39 10.58 5.01
CA LEU A 94 0.51 11.11 6.34
C LEU A 94 1.87 10.63 6.88
N GLN A 95 2.97 11.40 6.69
CA GLN A 95 4.20 11.16 7.51
C GLN A 95 3.93 11.32 9.02
N ASN A 96 2.69 11.65 9.39
CA ASN A 96 2.19 11.64 10.74
C ASN A 96 1.82 10.22 11.13
N ILE A 97 2.52 9.76 12.13
CA ILE A 97 2.10 8.68 13.00
C ILE A 97 0.84 9.15 13.73
N TYR A 98 -0.22 8.34 13.74
CA TYR A 98 -1.40 8.60 14.57
C TYR A 98 -1.52 7.55 15.64
N ILE A 99 -1.76 8.01 16.86
CA ILE A 99 -2.09 7.15 17.99
C ILE A 99 -3.60 7.21 18.17
N ILE A 100 -4.28 6.09 17.94
CA ILE A 100 -5.68 5.94 18.26
C ILE A 100 -5.77 5.36 19.67
N GLN A 101 -6.33 6.13 20.60
CA GLN A 101 -6.51 5.72 21.99
C GLN A 101 -7.48 4.52 22.09
N PRO A 102 -7.53 3.81 23.23
CA PRO A 102 -8.47 2.72 23.44
C PRO A 102 -9.91 3.19 23.27
N GLU A 103 -10.76 2.33 22.70
CA GLU A 103 -12.21 2.56 22.54
C GLU A 103 -12.56 3.93 21.92
N SER A 104 -11.69 4.42 21.04
CA SER A 104 -11.76 5.76 20.46
C SER A 104 -11.70 5.72 18.94
N HIS A 105 -11.81 6.90 18.32
CA HIS A 105 -11.59 7.05 16.90
C HIS A 105 -10.73 8.28 16.61
N ILE A 106 -10.11 8.25 15.44
CA ILE A 106 -9.50 9.42 14.82
C ILE A 106 -10.20 9.72 13.50
N THR A 107 -10.43 11.00 13.22
CA THR A 107 -10.91 11.45 11.92
C THR A 107 -9.72 11.75 11.02
N LEU A 108 -9.68 11.08 9.88
CA LEU A 108 -8.73 11.34 8.81
C LEU A 108 -9.44 12.08 7.68
N GLN A 109 -8.70 12.99 7.04
CA GLN A 109 -9.17 13.74 5.89
C GLN A 109 -8.10 13.68 4.81
N TYR A 110 -8.51 13.34 3.60
CA TYR A 110 -7.65 13.36 2.43
C TYR A 110 -8.09 14.47 1.48
N ASN A 111 -7.19 15.43 1.23
CA ASN A 111 -7.37 16.44 0.21
C ASN A 111 -6.82 15.93 -1.12
N PHE A 112 -7.71 15.73 -2.10
CA PHE A 112 -7.37 15.27 -3.45
C PHE A 112 -7.41 16.40 -4.49
N GLU A 113 -7.32 17.67 -4.06
CA GLU A 113 -7.34 18.83 -4.97
C GLU A 113 -6.26 18.76 -6.05
N LEU A 114 -5.07 18.26 -5.70
CA LEU A 114 -3.93 18.09 -6.60
C LEU A 114 -3.79 16.65 -7.15
N ASP A 115 -4.68 15.73 -6.75
CA ASP A 115 -4.70 14.35 -7.25
C ASP A 115 -5.85 14.19 -8.26
N ASP A 116 -5.54 14.45 -9.52
CA ASP A 116 -6.49 14.39 -10.62
C ASP A 116 -7.13 13.01 -10.76
N GLN A 117 -6.40 11.92 -10.51
CA GLN A 117 -6.94 10.56 -10.66
C GLN A 117 -7.96 10.27 -9.56
N THR A 118 -7.59 10.54 -8.30
CA THR A 118 -8.52 10.37 -7.17
C THR A 118 -9.74 11.24 -7.34
N ARG A 119 -9.55 12.53 -7.70
CA ARG A 119 -10.65 13.47 -7.97
C ARG A 119 -11.60 12.94 -9.04
N LEU A 120 -11.08 12.46 -10.16
CA LEU A 120 -11.91 11.90 -11.25
C LEU A 120 -12.70 10.68 -10.80
N THR A 121 -12.10 9.79 -10.02
CA THR A 121 -12.78 8.58 -9.52
C THR A 121 -13.89 8.91 -8.54
N ILE A 122 -13.64 9.82 -7.60
CA ILE A 122 -14.67 10.31 -6.68
C ILE A 122 -15.79 10.99 -7.45
N LEU A 123 -15.49 11.92 -8.36
CA LEU A 123 -16.52 12.60 -9.17
C LEU A 123 -17.35 11.63 -10.02
N GLN A 124 -16.74 10.59 -10.59
CA GLN A 124 -17.47 9.57 -11.35
C GLN A 124 -18.37 8.74 -10.44
N TRP A 125 -17.87 8.31 -9.29
CA TRP A 125 -18.66 7.58 -8.30
C TRP A 125 -19.82 8.42 -7.77
N GLU A 126 -19.59 9.70 -7.49
CA GLU A 126 -20.64 10.60 -7.03
C GLU A 126 -21.75 10.82 -8.05
N LYS A 127 -21.43 10.78 -9.35
CA LYS A 127 -22.40 10.98 -10.45
C LYS A 127 -23.12 9.70 -10.87
N LEU A 128 -22.41 8.58 -10.91
CA LEU A 128 -22.92 7.31 -11.46
C LEU A 128 -23.37 6.33 -10.37
N GLY A 129 -23.12 6.63 -9.10
CA GLY A 129 -23.38 5.73 -7.98
C GLY A 129 -22.45 4.52 -7.99
N GLY A 130 -22.94 3.38 -7.49
CA GLY A 130 -22.21 2.14 -7.36
C GLY A 130 -21.35 2.08 -6.10
N ILE A 131 -20.33 1.23 -6.15
CA ILE A 131 -19.50 0.90 -5.00
C ILE A 131 -18.13 1.57 -5.12
N LEU A 132 -17.72 2.26 -4.06
CA LEU A 132 -16.37 2.74 -3.85
C LEU A 132 -15.68 1.87 -2.78
N TYR A 133 -14.59 1.22 -3.15
CA TYR A 133 -13.76 0.47 -2.22
C TYR A 133 -12.63 1.37 -1.71
N LEU A 134 -12.41 1.32 -0.39
CA LEU A 134 -11.36 2.02 0.32
C LEU A 134 -10.50 0.97 1.05
N THR A 135 -9.20 0.93 0.77
CA THR A 135 -8.25 0.07 1.48
C THR A 135 -7.19 0.91 2.17
N LEU A 136 -7.00 0.68 3.47
CA LEU A 136 -5.93 1.28 4.29
C LEU A 136 -4.97 0.20 4.77
N TYR A 137 -3.68 0.51 4.79
CA TYR A 137 -2.65 -0.32 5.41
C TYR A 137 -2.22 0.30 6.74
N TYR A 138 -2.01 -0.53 7.75
CA TYR A 138 -1.47 -0.14 9.05
C TYR A 138 -0.31 -1.03 9.48
N SER A 139 0.54 -0.49 10.36
CA SER A 139 1.55 -1.24 11.11
C SER A 139 1.57 -0.73 12.54
N SER A 140 1.63 -1.66 13.50
CA SER A 140 1.83 -1.40 14.93
C SER A 140 3.23 -0.85 15.19
N VAL A 141 3.37 0.07 16.15
CA VAL A 141 4.67 0.72 16.43
C VAL A 141 5.46 0.05 17.54
N GLU A 142 4.81 -0.49 18.58
CA GLU A 142 5.52 -1.25 19.60
C GLU A 142 6.05 -2.57 19.05
N ASN A 143 5.40 -3.09 18.01
CA ASN A 143 5.77 -4.35 17.37
C ASN A 143 5.56 -4.24 15.85
N ASN A 144 6.55 -3.66 15.14
CA ASN A 144 6.63 -3.54 13.67
C ASN A 144 6.48 -4.87 12.90
N SER A 145 6.25 -5.99 13.59
CA SER A 145 5.87 -7.28 13.02
C SER A 145 4.38 -7.41 12.72
N ILE A 146 3.53 -6.58 13.34
CA ILE A 146 2.07 -6.61 13.15
C ILE A 146 1.68 -5.49 12.20
N SER A 147 1.47 -5.85 10.94
CA SER A 147 0.81 -5.01 9.95
C SER A 147 -0.56 -5.57 9.65
N GLY A 148 -1.41 -4.81 8.96
CA GLY A 148 -2.76 -5.22 8.61
C GLY A 148 -3.35 -4.36 7.51
N ILE A 149 -4.45 -4.85 6.92
CA ILE A 149 -5.28 -4.06 6.02
C ILE A 149 -6.69 -3.86 6.58
N ILE A 150 -7.24 -2.66 6.38
CA ILE A 150 -8.65 -2.35 6.62
C ILE A 150 -9.29 -2.11 5.27
N ASN A 151 -10.31 -2.89 4.95
CA ASN A 151 -11.13 -2.70 3.76
C ASN A 151 -12.48 -2.12 4.16
N TYR A 152 -12.92 -1.11 3.42
CA TYR A 152 -14.21 -0.47 3.60
C TYR A 152 -14.89 -0.28 2.25
N GLN A 153 -16.21 -0.41 2.26
CA GLN A 153 -17.03 -0.31 1.06
C GLN A 153 -18.07 0.79 1.28
N VAL A 154 -18.11 1.75 0.36
CA VAL A 154 -19.14 2.80 0.32
C VAL A 154 -20.05 2.51 -0.86
N GLU A 155 -21.35 2.45 -0.62
CA GLU A 155 -22.35 2.31 -1.67
C GLU A 155 -23.11 3.63 -1.84
N LYS A 156 -23.33 4.01 -3.10
CA LYS A 156 -24.13 5.18 -3.47
C LYS A 156 -25.13 4.75 -4.54
N SER A 157 -26.41 4.93 -4.25
CA SER A 157 -27.52 4.64 -5.17
C SER A 157 -27.91 5.83 -6.04
#